data_AF-A0A955TP63-F1
#
_entry.id   AF-A0A955TP63-F1
#
_cell.length_a   1.000
_cell.length_b   1.000
_cell.length_c   1.000
_cell.angle_alpha   90.00
_cell.angle_beta   90.00
_cell.angle_gamma   90.00
#
_symmetry.space_group_name_H-M   'P 1'
#
loop_
_entity.id
_entity.type
_entity.pdbx_description
1 polymer ?
#
loop_
_entity_poly.entity_id
_entity_poly.type
_entity_poly.pdbx_seq_one_letter_code
_entity_poly.pdbx_strand_id
1 'polypeptide(L)'
;MACLPPVLIFSGPYEQLWVSQQFFPAQWGFWGMGFLTVFFTALYLFRGVVQLFHQPRGQGFGTVGSGVSPRFFSPIHFLGILVVLGGTGFFLLLLWKGFVEFLSPAVGHRTAVMVKSFSVLGNVPLLVSVMVALVGVVAGYWSFSRSPLRTFRESRFGRRWYVHFLNKLYFDEWYEAYVVQPTLGLAMWSWKVVDQRGLNGMIMGLANLTLGIAKWLWRVVDLKGIDGLVMGVGRKSVGMAGWLWRVVDLHGIDRVVVGLGQQSVGFARWLWRVIDLRGVDRVVVGVGKQSVGIA
;
A
#
# COMPACT_ATOMS: atom_id res chain seq x y z
N MET A 1 16.16 13.25 -40.22
CA MET A 1 15.01 13.27 -39.29
C MET A 1 13.90 14.21 -39.76
N ALA A 2 14.18 15.45 -40.18
CA ALA A 2 13.15 16.41 -40.61
C ALA A 2 12.29 15.98 -41.82
N CYS A 3 12.80 15.11 -42.69
CA CYS A 3 12.04 14.58 -43.84
C CYS A 3 11.19 13.34 -43.50
N LEU A 4 11.31 12.77 -42.30
CA LEU A 4 10.51 11.61 -41.90
C LEU A 4 9.04 11.95 -41.65
N PRO A 5 8.68 13.03 -40.91
CA PRO A 5 7.27 13.37 -40.69
C PRO A 5 6.45 13.58 -41.98
N PRO A 6 6.93 14.31 -43.01
CA PRO A 6 6.23 14.41 -44.30
C PRO A 6 5.88 13.05 -44.89
N VAL A 7 6.87 12.15 -44.94
CA VAL A 7 6.73 10.82 -45.54
C VAL A 7 5.80 9.96 -44.70
N LEU A 8 5.92 9.94 -43.36
CA LEU A 8 5.10 9.10 -42.51
C LEU A 8 3.63 9.54 -42.47
N ILE A 9 3.37 10.85 -42.39
CA ILE A 9 2.02 11.38 -42.24
C ILE A 9 1.26 11.32 -43.57
N PHE A 10 1.93 11.64 -44.69
CA PHE A 10 1.28 11.78 -46.00
C PHE A 10 1.56 10.61 -46.96
N SER A 11 2.18 9.50 -46.51
CA SER A 11 2.41 8.30 -47.35
C SER A 11 1.16 7.47 -47.64
N GLY A 12 0.04 7.73 -46.95
CA GLY A 12 -1.23 7.05 -47.18
C GLY A 12 -1.82 6.36 -45.94
N PRO A 13 -1.10 5.48 -45.22
CA PRO A 13 -1.68 4.70 -44.11
C PRO A 13 -2.30 5.58 -43.01
N TYR A 14 -1.61 6.66 -42.63
CA TYR A 14 -2.06 7.57 -41.58
C TYR A 14 -3.27 8.42 -42.03
N GLU A 15 -3.23 8.92 -43.27
CA GLU A 15 -4.32 9.70 -43.87
C GLU A 15 -5.61 8.87 -44.02
N GLN A 16 -5.47 7.58 -44.36
CA GLN A 16 -6.62 6.68 -44.54
C GLN A 16 -7.43 6.47 -43.26
N LEU A 17 -6.79 6.34 -42.09
CA LEU A 17 -7.53 6.24 -40.82
C LEU A 17 -8.30 7.51 -40.51
N TRP A 18 -7.71 8.67 -40.80
CA TRP A 18 -8.33 9.95 -40.48
C TRP A 18 -9.54 10.25 -41.38
N VAL A 19 -9.44 9.91 -42.67
CA VAL A 19 -10.52 10.10 -43.65
C VAL A 19 -11.62 9.03 -43.53
N SER A 20 -11.34 7.89 -42.89
CA SER A 20 -12.32 6.82 -42.66
C SER A 20 -13.57 7.28 -41.89
N GLN A 21 -13.46 8.33 -41.09
CA GLN A 21 -14.51 8.85 -40.22
C GLN A 21 -15.60 9.67 -40.94
N GLN A 22 -15.47 9.91 -42.27
CA GLN A 22 -16.46 10.60 -43.14
C GLN A 22 -16.90 12.02 -42.68
N PHE A 23 -16.11 12.68 -41.82
CA PHE A 23 -16.34 14.08 -41.45
C PHE A 23 -15.65 15.02 -42.44
N PHE A 24 -16.42 15.88 -43.13
CA PHE A 24 -15.87 16.90 -44.03
C PHE A 24 -14.78 17.79 -43.39
N PRO A 25 -14.88 18.23 -42.12
CA PRO A 25 -13.81 18.98 -41.47
C PRO A 25 -12.56 18.17 -41.15
N ALA A 26 -12.64 16.83 -41.10
CA ALA A 26 -11.54 16.00 -40.62
C ALA A 26 -10.33 16.05 -41.56
N GLN A 27 -10.56 16.06 -42.88
CA GLN A 27 -9.47 16.13 -43.86
C GLN A 27 -8.71 17.47 -43.80
N TRP A 28 -9.44 18.58 -43.64
CA TRP A 28 -8.83 19.90 -43.50
C TRP A 28 -8.08 20.04 -42.16
N GLY A 29 -8.65 19.51 -41.07
CA GLY A 29 -7.98 19.45 -39.78
C GLY A 29 -6.71 18.60 -39.83
N PHE A 30 -6.76 17.47 -40.53
CA PHE A 30 -5.62 16.58 -40.76
C PHE A 30 -4.48 17.29 -41.51
N TRP A 31 -4.78 17.92 -42.64
CA TRP A 31 -3.78 18.66 -43.40
C TRP A 31 -3.20 19.82 -42.60
N GLY A 32 -4.05 20.57 -41.89
CA GLY A 32 -3.61 21.66 -41.01
C GLY A 32 -2.64 21.19 -39.93
N MET A 33 -3.03 20.18 -39.14
CA MET A 33 -2.18 19.62 -38.09
C MET A 33 -0.93 18.93 -38.64
N GLY A 34 -1.05 18.21 -39.76
CA GLY A 34 0.04 17.52 -40.43
C GLY A 34 1.11 18.49 -40.95
N PHE A 35 0.70 19.52 -41.69
CA PHE A 35 1.63 20.55 -42.18
C PHE A 35 2.25 21.34 -41.03
N LEU A 36 1.48 21.68 -40.00
CA LEU A 36 1.99 22.37 -38.82
C LEU A 36 3.05 21.53 -38.08
N THR A 37 2.79 20.24 -37.91
CA THR A 37 3.73 19.29 -37.29
C THR A 37 5.02 19.18 -38.10
N VAL A 38 4.90 19.03 -39.42
CA VAL A 38 6.04 18.97 -40.34
C VAL A 38 6.88 20.26 -40.27
N PHE A 39 6.23 21.41 -40.31
CA PHE A 39 6.87 22.73 -40.23
C PHE A 39 7.65 22.89 -38.92
N PHE A 40 6.99 22.71 -37.78
CA PHE A 40 7.65 22.85 -36.48
C PHE A 40 8.75 21.83 -36.30
N THR A 41 8.57 20.60 -36.81
CA THR A 41 9.60 19.56 -36.72
C THR A 41 10.86 19.95 -37.47
N ALA A 42 10.72 20.42 -38.69
CA ALA A 42 11.85 20.92 -39.46
C ALA A 42 12.52 22.12 -38.79
N LEU A 43 11.73 23.07 -38.29
CA LEU A 43 12.22 24.29 -37.62
C LEU A 43 13.03 23.96 -36.36
N TYR A 44 12.48 23.16 -35.43
CA TYR A 44 13.16 22.88 -34.16
C TYR A 44 14.43 22.03 -34.38
N LEU A 45 14.37 21.03 -35.26
CA LEU A 45 15.53 20.17 -35.54
C LEU A 45 16.65 20.97 -36.17
N PHE A 46 16.33 21.77 -37.19
CA PHE A 46 17.34 22.55 -37.87
C PHE A 46 17.94 23.62 -36.95
N ARG A 47 17.10 24.31 -36.17
CA ARG A 47 17.57 25.27 -35.17
C ARG A 47 18.49 24.62 -34.14
N GLY A 48 18.13 23.44 -33.62
CA GLY A 48 18.96 22.68 -32.67
C GLY A 48 20.30 22.26 -33.26
N VAL A 49 20.30 21.78 -34.52
CA VAL A 49 21.53 21.48 -35.25
C VAL A 49 22.40 22.73 -35.36
N VAL A 50 21.90 23.83 -35.92
CA VAL A 50 22.70 25.05 -36.06
C VAL A 50 23.24 25.52 -34.71
N GLN A 51 22.43 25.55 -33.64
CA GLN A 51 22.88 25.93 -32.30
C GLN A 51 23.99 25.06 -31.74
N LEU A 52 23.94 23.74 -31.94
CA LEU A 52 24.96 22.80 -31.48
C LEU A 52 26.31 23.04 -32.16
N PHE A 53 26.29 23.34 -33.47
CA PHE A 53 27.50 23.50 -34.26
C PHE A 53 28.06 24.93 -34.29
N HIS A 54 27.24 25.94 -34.00
CA HIS A 54 27.65 27.35 -34.02
C HIS A 54 28.11 27.89 -32.66
N GLN A 55 28.22 27.04 -31.62
CA GLN A 55 28.71 27.50 -30.32
C GLN A 55 30.12 28.10 -30.46
N PRO A 56 30.36 29.33 -29.97
CA PRO A 56 31.71 29.88 -29.91
C PRO A 56 32.56 28.96 -29.05
N ARG A 57 33.65 28.44 -29.61
CA ARG A 57 34.68 27.74 -28.85
C ARG A 57 35.11 28.67 -27.69
N GLY A 58 34.74 28.32 -26.45
CA GLY A 58 35.40 28.87 -25.26
C GLY A 58 34.58 29.71 -24.27
N GLN A 59 33.28 29.49 -24.09
CA GLN A 59 32.56 30.07 -22.92
C GLN A 59 31.70 29.02 -22.20
N GLY A 60 32.35 27.97 -21.71
CA GLY A 60 31.81 27.09 -20.68
C GLY A 60 32.76 27.10 -19.50
N PHE A 61 32.25 27.47 -18.31
CA PHE A 61 32.97 27.39 -17.04
C PHE A 61 33.39 25.93 -16.81
N GLY A 62 34.70 25.63 -16.86
CA GLY A 62 35.22 24.27 -16.73
C GLY A 62 35.96 23.80 -17.97
N THR A 63 37.19 24.28 -18.13
CA THR A 63 38.18 23.78 -19.08
C THR A 63 38.55 22.34 -18.80
N VAL A 64 38.01 21.39 -19.58
CA VAL A 64 38.75 20.19 -19.97
C VAL A 64 38.56 20.05 -21.47
N GLY A 65 39.61 20.37 -22.23
CA GLY A 65 39.62 20.23 -23.67
C GLY A 65 39.48 18.76 -24.05
N SER A 66 38.30 18.36 -24.50
CA SER A 66 38.15 17.16 -25.33
C SER A 66 38.01 17.63 -26.78
N GLY A 67 39.06 17.38 -27.57
CA GLY A 67 39.28 17.86 -28.93
C GLY A 67 38.32 17.30 -30.00
N VAL A 68 37.13 16.85 -29.62
CA VAL A 68 36.12 16.36 -30.57
C VAL A 68 35.27 17.54 -31.02
N SER A 69 35.81 18.36 -31.92
CA SER A 69 34.98 19.30 -32.65
C SER A 69 34.02 18.50 -33.54
N PRO A 70 32.70 18.67 -33.43
CA PRO A 70 31.76 17.91 -34.25
C PRO A 70 31.92 18.39 -35.70
N ARG A 71 32.60 17.58 -36.53
CA ARG A 71 32.80 17.83 -37.96
C ARG A 71 31.60 17.29 -38.70
N PHE A 72 30.90 18.15 -39.45
CA PHE A 72 29.69 17.81 -40.21
C PHE A 72 29.86 16.65 -41.20
N PHE A 73 31.07 16.44 -41.73
CA PHE A 73 31.29 15.64 -42.93
C PHE A 73 32.37 14.59 -42.71
N SER A 74 31.98 13.49 -42.06
CA SER A 74 32.59 12.19 -42.36
C SER A 74 31.60 11.42 -43.22
N PRO A 75 31.95 11.05 -44.48
CA PRO A 75 31.05 10.33 -45.38
C PRO A 75 30.43 9.08 -44.76
N ILE A 76 31.18 8.38 -43.90
CA ILE A 76 30.72 7.17 -43.20
C ILE A 76 29.60 7.48 -42.19
N HIS A 77 29.75 8.55 -41.41
CA HIS A 77 28.75 8.94 -40.42
C HIS A 77 27.47 9.42 -41.12
N PHE A 78 27.61 10.16 -42.21
CA PHE A 78 26.48 10.58 -43.03
C PHE A 78 25.74 9.38 -43.63
N LEU A 79 26.47 8.40 -44.17
CA LEU A 79 25.90 7.17 -44.71
C LEU A 79 25.19 6.36 -43.62
N GLY A 80 25.81 6.19 -42.45
CA GLY A 80 25.22 5.50 -41.31
C GLY A 80 23.91 6.17 -40.85
N ILE A 81 23.90 7.50 -40.74
CA ILE A 81 22.70 8.27 -40.41
C ILE A 81 21.62 8.07 -41.49
N LEU A 82 21.98 8.07 -42.77
CA LEU A 82 21.03 7.88 -43.87
C LEU A 82 20.42 6.47 -43.87
N VAL A 83 21.24 5.44 -43.61
CA VAL A 83 20.78 4.05 -43.49
C VAL A 83 19.84 3.88 -42.30
N VAL A 84 20.22 4.41 -41.13
CA VAL A 84 19.36 4.38 -39.93
C VAL A 84 18.05 5.12 -40.20
N LEU A 85 18.10 6.32 -40.79
CA LEU A 85 16.91 7.10 -41.14
C LEU A 85 16.00 6.37 -42.12
N GLY A 86 16.57 5.83 -43.19
CA GLY A 86 15.84 5.07 -44.21
C GLY A 86 15.22 3.80 -43.63
N GLY A 87 15.98 3.05 -42.85
CA GLY A 87 15.53 1.85 -42.15
C GLY A 87 14.41 2.14 -41.15
N THR A 88 14.57 3.16 -40.31
CA THR A 88 13.52 3.61 -39.37
C THR A 88 12.28 4.06 -40.12
N GLY A 89 12.42 4.85 -41.19
CA GLY A 89 11.30 5.30 -42.02
C GLY A 89 10.55 4.12 -42.66
N PHE A 90 11.27 3.19 -43.28
CA PHE A 90 10.69 1.98 -43.88
C PHE A 90 9.98 1.11 -42.84
N PHE A 91 10.62 0.86 -41.69
CA PHE A 91 10.03 0.11 -40.59
C PHE A 91 8.73 0.75 -40.08
N LEU A 92 8.74 2.08 -39.87
CA LEU A 92 7.55 2.82 -39.43
C LEU A 92 6.42 2.74 -40.45
N LEU A 93 6.72 2.83 -41.75
CA LEU A 93 5.71 2.67 -42.80
C LEU A 93 5.08 1.26 -42.79
N LEU A 94 5.90 0.22 -42.63
CA LEU A 94 5.44 -1.16 -42.55
C LEU A 94 4.58 -1.39 -41.30
N LEU A 95 5.03 -0.90 -40.15
CA LEU A 95 4.31 -0.95 -38.88
C LEU A 95 2.94 -0.27 -39.01
N TRP A 96 2.91 0.94 -39.58
CA TRP A 96 1.67 1.69 -39.76
C TRP A 96 0.73 1.03 -40.75
N LYS A 97 1.24 0.47 -41.85
CA LYS A 97 0.43 -0.32 -42.78
C LYS A 97 -0.23 -1.51 -42.08
N GLY A 98 0.54 -2.27 -41.29
CA GLY A 98 0.01 -3.40 -40.51
C GLY A 98 -1.03 -2.97 -39.47
N PHE A 99 -0.82 -1.83 -38.83
CA PHE A 99 -1.77 -1.26 -37.87
C PHE A 99 -3.10 -0.85 -38.53
N VAL A 100 -3.06 -0.25 -39.72
CA VAL A 100 -4.26 0.09 -40.50
C VAL A 100 -5.02 -1.17 -40.90
N GLU A 101 -4.32 -2.20 -41.36
CA GLU A 101 -4.92 -3.49 -41.71
C GLU A 101 -5.56 -4.16 -40.49
N PHE A 102 -4.91 -4.13 -39.32
CA PHE A 102 -5.47 -4.60 -38.06
C PHE A 102 -6.75 -3.87 -37.65
N LEU A 103 -6.81 -2.54 -37.84
CA LEU A 103 -7.98 -1.74 -37.50
C LEU A 103 -9.09 -1.77 -38.58
N SER A 104 -8.79 -2.23 -39.79
CA SER A 104 -9.74 -2.27 -40.90
C SER A 104 -11.07 -2.97 -40.57
N PRO A 105 -11.13 -4.07 -39.79
CA PRO A 105 -12.41 -4.70 -39.45
C PRO A 105 -13.21 -3.88 -38.44
N ALA A 106 -12.53 -3.18 -37.51
CA ALA A 106 -13.16 -2.38 -36.46
C ALA A 106 -13.68 -1.02 -36.96
N VAL A 107 -13.00 -0.43 -37.94
CA VAL A 107 -13.43 0.80 -38.63
C VAL A 107 -14.44 0.50 -39.76
N GLY A 108 -14.76 -0.78 -39.96
CA GLY A 108 -15.56 -1.31 -41.04
C GLY A 108 -14.75 -1.45 -42.34
N HIS A 109 -15.14 -2.40 -43.20
CA HIS A 109 -14.55 -2.67 -44.54
C HIS A 109 -14.53 -1.46 -45.50
N ARG A 110 -14.81 -0.24 -45.01
CA ARG A 110 -14.73 1.03 -45.72
C ARG A 110 -13.29 1.50 -45.97
N THR A 111 -12.30 0.86 -45.34
CA THR A 111 -10.88 0.98 -45.72
C THR A 111 -10.51 0.03 -46.87
N ALA A 112 -11.48 -0.43 -47.68
CA ALA A 112 -11.20 -1.18 -48.89
C ALA A 112 -10.40 -0.31 -49.87
N VAL A 113 -9.07 -0.35 -49.69
CA VAL A 113 -8.08 -0.43 -50.75
C VAL A 113 -8.23 0.64 -51.83
N MET A 114 -8.16 1.92 -51.46
CA MET A 114 -7.39 2.82 -52.31
C MET A 114 -5.93 2.65 -51.92
N VAL A 115 -5.32 1.55 -52.36
CA VAL A 115 -3.86 1.47 -52.49
C VAL A 115 -3.52 2.52 -53.53
N LYS A 116 -3.40 3.77 -53.09
CA LYS A 116 -2.80 4.82 -53.88
C LYS A 116 -1.36 4.34 -54.04
N SER A 117 -1.01 3.83 -55.23
CA SER A 117 0.36 3.49 -55.56
C SER A 117 1.25 4.60 -55.04
N PHE A 118 2.25 4.27 -54.22
CA PHE A 118 3.16 5.24 -53.64
C PHE A 118 3.86 5.97 -54.78
N SER A 119 3.30 7.11 -55.18
CA SER A 119 3.80 7.96 -56.23
C SER A 119 4.12 9.29 -55.58
N VAL A 120 5.41 9.54 -55.42
CA VAL A 120 5.92 10.77 -54.81
C VAL A 120 5.45 11.99 -55.62
N LEU A 121 5.42 11.89 -56.95
CA LEU A 121 4.95 12.96 -57.83
C LEU A 121 3.42 13.05 -57.92
N GLY A 122 2.71 11.94 -57.75
CA GLY A 122 1.24 11.90 -57.81
C GLY A 122 0.54 12.32 -56.52
N ASN A 123 1.28 12.49 -55.42
CA ASN A 123 0.71 12.80 -54.11
C ASN A 123 0.95 14.27 -53.73
N VAL A 124 0.05 15.15 -54.17
CA VAL A 124 0.12 16.61 -53.94
C VAL A 124 0.33 16.96 -52.45
N PRO A 125 -0.40 16.39 -51.47
CA PRO A 125 -0.18 16.67 -50.04
C PRO A 125 1.24 16.32 -49.57
N LEU A 126 1.82 15.23 -50.08
CA LEU A 126 3.19 14.85 -49.75
C LEU A 126 4.19 15.88 -50.28
N LEU A 127 4.05 16.31 -51.54
CA LEU A 127 4.91 17.35 -52.13
C LEU A 127 4.80 18.67 -51.36
N VAL A 128 3.58 19.09 -51.03
CA VAL A 128 3.34 20.29 -50.24
C VAL A 128 3.99 20.17 -48.86
N SER A 129 3.87 19.01 -48.19
CA SER A 129 4.51 18.81 -46.88
C SER A 129 6.04 18.88 -46.95
N VAL A 130 6.68 18.38 -48.02
CA VAL A 130 8.12 18.52 -48.23
C VAL A 130 8.52 19.98 -48.41
N MET A 131 7.74 20.77 -49.16
CA MET A 131 7.97 22.20 -49.29
C MET A 131 7.80 22.93 -47.96
N VAL A 132 6.77 22.58 -47.18
CA VAL A 132 6.55 23.12 -45.83
C VAL A 132 7.72 22.80 -44.90
N ALA A 133 8.28 21.58 -44.98
CA ALA A 133 9.49 21.23 -44.23
C ALA A 133 10.68 22.11 -44.63
N LEU A 134 10.86 22.37 -45.93
CA LEU A 134 11.92 23.24 -46.44
C LEU A 134 11.76 24.69 -45.95
N VAL A 135 10.53 25.21 -45.94
CA VAL A 135 10.22 26.53 -45.35
C VAL A 135 10.54 26.54 -43.86
N GLY A 136 10.25 25.46 -43.13
CA GLY A 136 10.62 25.31 -41.71
C GLY A 136 12.13 25.36 -41.48
N VAL A 137 12.93 24.71 -42.34
CA VAL A 137 14.40 24.79 -42.31
C VAL A 137 14.89 26.22 -42.54
N VAL A 138 14.38 26.91 -43.56
CA VAL A 138 14.74 28.30 -43.86
C VAL A 138 14.36 29.23 -42.70
N ALA A 139 13.16 29.06 -42.12
CA ALA A 139 12.72 29.80 -40.95
C ALA A 139 13.62 29.55 -39.73
N GLY A 140 14.05 28.30 -39.51
CA GLY A 140 15.00 27.93 -38.47
C GLY A 140 16.36 28.62 -38.65
N TYR A 141 16.89 28.64 -39.88
CA TYR A 141 18.13 29.36 -40.23
C TYR A 141 18.00 30.85 -39.95
N TRP A 142 16.93 31.46 -40.47
CA TRP A 142 16.72 32.90 -40.32
C TRP A 142 16.52 33.31 -38.85
N SER A 143 15.83 32.47 -38.08
CA SER A 143 15.64 32.65 -36.64
C SER A 143 16.92 32.49 -35.82
N PHE A 144 17.95 31.87 -36.38
CA PHE A 144 19.27 31.80 -35.78
C PHE A 144 20.11 33.03 -36.16
N SER A 145 20.15 33.40 -37.45
CA SER A 145 21.02 34.46 -37.96
C SER A 145 20.59 35.88 -37.59
N ARG A 146 19.29 36.16 -37.58
CA ARG A 146 18.74 37.39 -36.96
C ARG A 146 18.31 37.00 -35.56
N SER A 147 18.50 37.83 -34.54
CA SER A 147 18.09 37.52 -33.16
C SER A 147 16.61 37.83 -32.92
N PRO A 148 15.62 37.08 -33.45
CA PRO A 148 14.24 37.53 -33.51
C PRO A 148 13.55 37.32 -32.15
N LEU A 149 14.16 36.50 -31.29
CA LEU A 149 13.77 36.21 -29.93
C LEU A 149 14.00 37.40 -29.01
N ARG A 150 14.93 38.31 -29.33
CA ARG A 150 15.01 39.60 -28.60
C ARG A 150 13.75 40.41 -28.88
N THR A 151 13.38 40.56 -30.14
CA THR A 151 12.19 41.31 -30.57
C THR A 151 10.87 40.67 -30.08
N PHE A 152 10.73 39.34 -30.13
CA PHE A 152 9.53 38.66 -29.63
C PHE A 152 9.40 38.69 -28.10
N ARG A 153 10.52 38.63 -27.38
CA ARG A 153 10.53 38.67 -25.89
C ARG A 153 10.26 40.08 -25.35
N GLU A 154 10.49 41.11 -26.16
CA GLU A 154 10.13 42.50 -25.86
C GLU A 154 8.62 42.79 -26.02
N SER A 155 7.90 41.99 -26.81
CA SER A 155 6.44 42.09 -26.92
C SER A 155 5.74 41.47 -25.70
N ARG A 156 4.74 42.16 -25.14
CA ARG A 156 3.90 41.65 -24.03
C ARG A 156 3.23 40.32 -24.37
N PHE A 157 2.77 40.16 -25.62
CA PHE A 157 2.15 38.92 -26.09
C PHE A 157 3.17 37.79 -26.21
N GLY A 158 4.35 38.09 -26.78
CA GLY A 158 5.42 37.11 -26.92
C GLY A 158 5.96 36.64 -25.57
N ARG A 159 6.10 37.54 -24.58
CA ARG A 159 6.47 37.17 -23.21
C ARG A 159 5.45 36.23 -22.55
N ARG A 160 4.14 36.48 -22.74
CA ARG A 160 3.09 35.62 -22.18
C ARG A 160 3.18 34.21 -22.73
N TRP A 161 3.19 34.07 -24.06
CA TRP A 161 3.28 32.76 -24.70
C TRP A 161 4.62 32.06 -24.44
N TYR A 162 5.71 32.83 -24.36
CA TYR A 162 7.01 32.29 -24.00
C TYR A 162 6.99 31.59 -22.64
N VAL A 163 6.37 32.18 -21.62
CA VAL A 163 6.24 31.53 -20.30
C VAL A 163 5.41 30.25 -20.38
N HIS A 164 4.35 30.22 -21.19
CA HIS A 164 3.53 29.01 -21.36
C HIS A 164 4.35 27.89 -22.02
N PHE A 165 5.09 28.18 -23.10
CA PHE A 165 5.95 27.18 -23.73
C PHE A 165 7.14 26.77 -22.85
N LEU A 166 7.67 27.69 -22.03
CA LEU A 166 8.75 27.40 -21.09
C LEU A 166 8.29 26.41 -20.01
N ASN A 167 7.07 26.58 -19.50
CA ASN A 167 6.45 25.66 -18.55
C ASN A 167 5.76 24.47 -19.24
N LYS A 168 6.20 24.09 -20.45
CA LYS A 168 5.64 22.96 -21.22
C LYS A 168 4.11 22.96 -21.31
N LEU A 169 3.52 24.14 -21.50
CA LEU A 169 2.07 24.38 -21.55
C LEU A 169 1.31 24.02 -20.26
N TYR A 170 1.99 23.93 -19.13
CA TYR A 170 1.43 23.53 -17.85
C TYR A 170 0.82 22.12 -17.83
N PHE A 171 1.22 21.25 -18.76
CA PHE A 171 0.67 19.90 -18.86
C PHE A 171 1.05 19.06 -17.64
N ASP A 172 2.27 19.24 -17.14
CA ASP A 172 2.78 18.54 -15.96
C ASP A 172 1.96 18.92 -14.71
N GLU A 173 1.66 20.22 -14.53
CA GLU A 173 0.86 20.74 -13.41
C GLU A 173 -0.61 20.32 -13.50
N TRP A 174 -1.17 20.30 -14.70
CA TRP A 174 -2.53 19.81 -14.92
C TRP A 174 -2.63 18.32 -14.60
N TYR A 175 -1.67 17.51 -15.07
CA TYR A 175 -1.62 16.08 -14.76
C TYR A 175 -1.48 15.84 -13.26
N GLU A 176 -0.60 16.59 -12.59
CA GLU A 176 -0.43 16.51 -11.14
C GLU A 176 -1.73 16.83 -10.40
N ALA A 177 -2.38 17.94 -10.76
CA ALA A 177 -3.58 18.42 -10.07
C ALA A 177 -4.83 17.54 -10.30
N TYR A 178 -5.02 17.04 -11.52
CA TYR A 178 -6.25 16.36 -11.91
C TYR A 178 -6.16 14.83 -11.96
N VAL A 179 -4.95 14.27 -12.06
CA VAL A 179 -4.75 12.82 -12.11
C VAL A 179 -4.03 12.33 -10.86
N VAL A 180 -2.87 12.92 -10.53
CA VAL A 180 -2.02 12.40 -9.44
C VAL A 180 -2.62 12.70 -8.07
N GLN A 181 -2.91 13.96 -7.75
CA GLN A 181 -3.42 14.35 -6.44
C GLN A 181 -4.75 13.68 -6.07
N PRO A 182 -5.75 13.57 -6.97
CA PRO A 182 -6.99 12.86 -6.64
C PRO A 182 -6.76 11.37 -6.40
N THR A 183 -5.88 10.75 -7.17
CA THR A 183 -5.53 9.32 -7.00
C THR A 183 -4.83 9.08 -5.67
N LEU A 184 -3.89 9.95 -5.29
CA LEU A 184 -3.25 9.91 -3.97
C LEU A 184 -4.26 10.16 -2.84
N GLY A 185 -5.19 11.09 -3.04
CA GLY A 185 -6.30 11.34 -2.12
C GLY A 185 -7.17 10.10 -1.89
N LEU A 186 -7.56 9.41 -2.97
CA LEU A 186 -8.30 8.15 -2.90
C LEU A 186 -7.50 7.05 -2.21
N ALA A 187 -6.21 6.92 -2.52
CA ALA A 187 -5.33 5.94 -1.86
C ALA A 187 -5.25 6.19 -0.35
N MET A 188 -5.06 7.45 0.07
CA MET A 188 -5.04 7.83 1.49
C MET A 188 -6.39 7.62 2.18
N TRP A 189 -7.50 7.88 1.49
CA TRP A 189 -8.83 7.62 2.01
C TRP A 189 -9.05 6.12 2.23
N SER A 190 -8.72 5.29 1.24
CA SER A 190 -8.81 3.83 1.34
C SER A 190 -7.99 3.29 2.52
N TRP A 191 -6.75 3.76 2.68
CA TRP A 191 -5.92 3.39 3.82
C TRP A 191 -6.56 3.77 5.17
N LYS A 192 -7.01 5.02 5.34
CA LYS A 192 -7.52 5.49 6.64
C LYS A 192 -8.89 4.94 6.97
N VAL A 193 -9.76 4.78 5.99
CA VAL A 193 -11.17 4.42 6.20
C VAL A 193 -11.37 2.91 6.09
N VAL A 194 -10.91 2.30 5.00
CA VAL A 194 -11.15 0.88 4.77
C VAL A 194 -10.26 0.04 5.67
N ASP A 195 -8.96 0.31 5.67
CA ASP A 195 -8.01 -0.51 6.44
C ASP A 195 -8.02 -0.15 7.94
N GLN A 196 -7.61 1.07 8.28
CA GLN A 196 -7.45 1.43 9.70
C GLN A 196 -8.75 1.48 10.51
N ARG A 197 -9.89 1.81 9.89
CA ARG A 197 -11.19 1.88 10.61
C ARG A 197 -12.07 0.67 10.33
N GLY A 198 -12.18 0.26 9.07
CA GLY A 198 -12.99 -0.90 8.68
C GLY A 198 -12.40 -2.20 9.18
N LEU A 199 -11.24 -2.59 8.63
CA LEU A 199 -10.62 -3.89 8.92
C LEU A 199 -10.17 -4.01 10.38
N ASN A 200 -9.40 -3.04 10.88
CA ASN A 200 -8.98 -3.06 12.29
C ASN A 200 -10.17 -2.96 13.26
N GLY A 201 -11.20 -2.18 12.91
CA GLY A 201 -12.42 -2.08 13.70
C GLY A 201 -13.17 -3.41 13.77
N MET A 202 -13.28 -4.13 12.65
CA MET A 202 -13.85 -5.47 12.62
C MET A 202 -13.05 -6.45 13.48
N ILE A 203 -11.72 -6.46 13.35
CA ILE A 203 -10.85 -7.36 14.12
C ILE A 203 -10.99 -7.08 15.62
N MET A 204 -10.92 -5.82 16.03
CA MET A 204 -11.06 -5.42 17.43
C MET A 204 -12.47 -5.73 17.96
N GLY A 205 -13.50 -5.56 17.11
CA GLY A 205 -14.88 -5.93 17.42
C GLY A 205 -15.03 -7.42 17.67
N LEU A 206 -14.45 -8.26 16.80
CA LEU A 206 -14.42 -9.70 16.96
C LEU A 206 -13.73 -10.10 18.27
N ALA A 207 -12.56 -9.52 18.55
CA ALA A 207 -11.81 -9.78 19.78
C ALA A 207 -12.63 -9.42 21.03
N ASN A 208 -13.29 -8.25 21.03
CA ASN A 208 -14.15 -7.82 22.14
C ASN A 208 -15.37 -8.72 22.32
N LEU A 209 -15.97 -9.21 21.23
CA LEU A 209 -17.07 -10.19 21.29
C LEU A 209 -16.60 -11.51 21.92
N THR A 210 -15.47 -12.06 21.48
CA THR A 210 -14.90 -13.28 22.05
C THR A 210 -14.57 -13.12 23.53
N LEU A 211 -13.94 -12.01 23.92
CA LEU A 211 -13.66 -11.69 25.32
C LEU A 211 -14.95 -11.52 26.14
N GLY A 212 -15.98 -10.92 25.55
CA GLY A 212 -17.31 -10.77 26.16
C GLY A 212 -17.96 -12.12 26.44
N ILE A 213 -17.93 -13.03 25.47
CA ILE A 213 -18.43 -14.40 25.59
C ILE A 213 -17.64 -15.16 26.65
N ALA A 214 -16.31 -15.08 26.65
CA ALA A 214 -15.46 -15.73 27.66
C ALA A 214 -15.76 -15.22 29.08
N LYS A 215 -15.88 -13.90 29.26
CA LYS A 215 -16.26 -13.29 30.55
C LYS A 215 -17.67 -13.65 30.99
N TRP A 216 -18.60 -13.84 30.06
CA TRP A 216 -19.95 -14.31 30.37
C TRP A 216 -19.94 -15.78 30.80
N LEU A 217 -19.25 -16.65 30.06
CA LEU A 217 -19.05 -18.06 30.37
C LEU A 217 -18.45 -18.23 31.76
N TRP A 218 -17.37 -17.52 32.09
CA TRP A 218 -16.76 -17.53 33.42
C TRP A 218 -17.76 -17.16 34.52
N ARG A 219 -18.56 -16.10 34.32
CA ARG A 219 -19.55 -15.66 35.31
C ARG A 219 -20.71 -16.63 35.49
N VAL A 220 -21.13 -17.34 34.44
CA VAL A 220 -22.28 -18.24 34.49
C VAL A 220 -21.86 -19.63 34.95
N VAL A 221 -20.81 -20.19 34.35
CA VAL A 221 -20.37 -21.56 34.63
C VAL A 221 -19.62 -21.63 35.94
N ASP A 222 -18.64 -20.77 36.14
CA ASP A 222 -17.73 -20.88 37.28
C ASP A 222 -18.39 -20.33 38.55
N LEU A 223 -18.77 -19.04 38.54
CA LEU A 223 -19.30 -18.37 39.73
C LEU A 223 -20.72 -18.81 40.14
N LYS A 224 -21.57 -19.20 39.19
CA LYS A 224 -22.95 -19.60 39.49
C LYS A 224 -23.16 -21.11 39.45
N GLY A 225 -22.54 -21.79 38.49
CA GLY A 225 -22.66 -23.24 38.36
C GLY A 225 -21.78 -23.97 39.36
N ILE A 226 -20.46 -23.85 39.20
CA ILE A 226 -19.47 -24.64 39.94
C ILE A 226 -19.41 -24.17 41.39
N ASP A 227 -19.18 -22.88 41.64
CA ASP A 227 -19.12 -22.34 43.01
C ASP A 227 -20.46 -22.51 43.74
N GLY A 228 -21.58 -22.31 43.04
CA GLY A 228 -22.92 -22.53 43.61
C GLY A 228 -23.14 -23.98 44.04
N LEU A 229 -22.70 -24.94 43.21
CA LEU A 229 -22.81 -26.36 43.49
C LEU A 229 -21.86 -26.79 44.61
N VAL A 230 -20.59 -26.36 44.55
CA VAL A 230 -19.58 -26.64 45.57
C VAL A 230 -20.00 -26.07 46.93
N MET A 231 -20.50 -24.83 46.96
CA MET A 231 -21.00 -24.22 48.21
C MET A 231 -22.27 -24.90 48.72
N GLY A 232 -23.14 -25.38 47.83
CA GLY A 232 -24.33 -26.16 48.18
C GLY A 232 -23.99 -27.50 48.81
N VAL A 233 -23.04 -28.23 48.21
CA VAL A 233 -22.50 -29.50 48.76
C VAL A 233 -21.77 -29.23 50.07
N GLY A 234 -20.92 -28.20 50.12
CA GLY A 234 -20.18 -27.79 51.31
C GLY A 234 -21.11 -27.49 52.49
N ARG A 235 -22.18 -26.70 52.30
CA ARG A 235 -23.17 -26.43 53.36
C ARG A 235 -23.89 -27.67 53.84
N LYS A 236 -24.26 -28.58 52.94
CA LYS A 236 -24.90 -29.86 53.31
C LYS A 236 -23.94 -30.73 54.12
N SER A 237 -22.68 -30.82 53.72
CA SER A 237 -21.65 -31.57 54.45
C SER A 237 -21.37 -30.97 55.83
N VAL A 238 -21.25 -29.64 55.94
CA VAL A 238 -21.07 -28.95 57.23
C VAL A 238 -22.30 -29.11 58.12
N GLY A 239 -23.51 -29.03 57.56
CA GLY A 239 -24.75 -29.30 58.28
C GLY A 239 -24.85 -30.74 58.78
N MET A 240 -24.45 -31.70 57.95
CA MET A 240 -24.35 -33.12 58.30
C MET A 240 -23.32 -33.36 59.41
N ALA A 241 -22.15 -32.72 59.31
CA ALA A 241 -21.11 -32.78 60.33
C ALA A 241 -21.60 -32.18 61.67
N GLY A 242 -22.31 -31.05 61.63
CA GLY A 242 -22.89 -30.43 62.82
C GLY A 242 -24.08 -31.20 63.41
N TRP A 243 -24.84 -31.94 62.59
CA TRP A 243 -25.84 -32.89 63.06
C TRP A 243 -25.19 -34.11 63.72
N LEU A 244 -24.19 -34.72 63.07
CA LEU A 244 -23.41 -35.82 63.62
C LEU A 244 -22.78 -35.44 64.97
N TRP A 245 -22.20 -34.25 65.07
CA TRP A 245 -21.66 -33.71 66.33
C TRP A 245 -22.73 -33.65 67.41
N ARG A 246 -23.91 -33.07 67.12
CA ARG A 246 -25.02 -33.02 68.08
C ARG A 246 -25.53 -34.39 68.47
N VAL A 247 -25.57 -35.35 67.55
CA VAL A 247 -26.00 -36.73 67.86
C VAL A 247 -24.99 -37.42 68.78
N VAL A 248 -23.69 -37.31 68.48
CA VAL A 248 -22.62 -37.87 69.31
C VAL A 248 -22.62 -37.26 70.71
N ASP A 249 -22.84 -35.95 70.80
CA ASP A 249 -22.93 -35.19 72.04
C ASP A 249 -24.18 -35.58 72.85
N LEU A 250 -25.36 -35.62 72.21
CA LEU A 250 -26.63 -35.95 72.86
C LEU A 250 -26.80 -37.44 73.21
N HIS A 251 -26.17 -38.36 72.49
CA HIS A 251 -26.43 -39.80 72.62
C HIS A 251 -25.25 -40.66 73.07
N GLY A 252 -24.01 -40.20 73.03
CA GLY A 252 -22.87 -41.09 73.22
C GLY A 252 -21.98 -40.70 74.40
N ILE A 253 -21.38 -39.52 74.31
CA ILE A 253 -20.17 -39.26 75.10
C ILE A 253 -20.52 -38.80 76.50
N ASP A 254 -21.38 -37.80 76.68
CA ASP A 254 -21.67 -37.28 78.01
C ASP A 254 -22.37 -38.29 78.91
N ARG A 255 -23.33 -39.07 78.40
CA ARG A 255 -24.00 -40.10 79.23
C ARG A 255 -23.09 -41.27 79.59
N VAL A 256 -22.21 -41.70 78.68
CA VAL A 256 -21.25 -42.78 78.96
C VAL A 256 -20.13 -42.28 79.86
N VAL A 257 -19.59 -41.08 79.63
CA VAL A 257 -18.53 -40.47 80.45
C VAL A 257 -19.04 -40.10 81.84
N VAL A 258 -20.22 -39.48 81.96
CA VAL A 258 -20.84 -39.17 83.26
C VAL A 258 -21.28 -40.46 83.96
N GLY A 259 -21.78 -41.45 83.22
CA GLY A 259 -22.14 -42.76 83.78
C GLY A 259 -20.93 -43.52 84.33
N LEU A 260 -19.84 -43.61 83.55
CA LEU A 260 -18.57 -44.20 83.99
C LEU A 260 -17.92 -43.37 85.11
N GLY A 261 -18.02 -42.05 85.06
CA GLY A 261 -17.58 -41.13 86.10
C GLY A 261 -18.32 -41.36 87.42
N GLN A 262 -19.65 -41.51 87.38
CA GLN A 262 -20.44 -41.79 88.57
C GLN A 262 -20.22 -43.21 89.11
N GLN A 263 -20.03 -44.21 88.23
CA GLN A 263 -19.69 -45.56 88.66
C GLN A 263 -18.31 -45.64 89.31
N SER A 264 -17.31 -44.95 88.74
CA SER A 264 -15.97 -44.86 89.33
C SER A 264 -15.94 -44.09 90.66
N VAL A 265 -16.69 -42.99 90.77
CA VAL A 265 -16.86 -42.26 92.06
C VAL A 265 -17.64 -43.08 93.09
N GLY A 266 -18.62 -43.87 92.65
CA GLY A 266 -19.36 -44.82 93.50
C GLY A 266 -18.45 -45.93 94.02
N PHE A 267 -17.64 -46.51 93.13
CA PHE A 267 -16.63 -47.52 93.47
C PHE A 267 -15.57 -46.96 94.42
N ALA A 268 -15.08 -45.74 94.17
CA ALA A 268 -14.14 -45.05 95.07
C ALA A 268 -14.74 -44.83 96.46
N ARG A 269 -16.00 -44.36 96.56
CA ARG A 269 -16.69 -44.20 97.85
C ARG A 269 -16.97 -45.53 98.56
N TRP A 270 -17.25 -46.59 97.81
CA TRP A 270 -17.40 -47.93 98.36
C TRP A 270 -16.06 -48.47 98.89
N LEU A 271 -14.98 -48.34 98.12
CA LEU A 271 -13.62 -48.67 98.54
C LEU A 271 -13.25 -47.91 99.81
N TRP A 272 -13.51 -46.60 99.85
CA TRP A 272 -13.27 -45.78 101.03
C TRP A 272 -14.06 -46.31 102.22
N ARG A 273 -15.36 -46.58 102.09
CA ARG A 273 -16.16 -47.17 103.18
C ARG A 273 -15.71 -48.56 103.61
N VAL A 274 -15.28 -49.42 102.68
CA VAL A 274 -14.81 -50.78 103.02
C VAL A 274 -13.45 -50.75 103.71
N ILE A 275 -12.57 -49.84 103.32
CA ILE A 275 -11.28 -49.61 103.98
C ILE A 275 -11.50 -48.95 105.34
N ASP A 276 -12.40 -47.97 105.44
CA ASP A 276 -12.67 -47.19 106.66
C ASP A 276 -13.46 -48.02 107.70
N LEU A 277 -14.39 -48.88 107.28
CA LEU A 277 -15.08 -49.84 108.16
C LEU A 277 -14.23 -51.07 108.50
N ARG A 278 -13.04 -51.21 107.90
CA ARG A 278 -12.03 -52.19 108.28
C ARG A 278 -10.70 -51.50 108.60
N GLY A 279 -10.76 -50.58 109.56
CA GLY A 279 -9.72 -50.41 110.56
C GLY A 279 -8.34 -50.09 110.00
N VAL A 280 -8.15 -48.82 109.64
CA VAL A 280 -6.81 -48.23 109.58
C VAL A 280 -6.75 -47.04 110.52
N ASP A 281 -6.94 -47.32 111.81
CA ASP A 281 -6.50 -46.41 112.89
C ASP A 281 -6.02 -47.16 114.15
N ARG A 282 -5.58 -48.42 113.99
CA ARG A 282 -4.88 -49.14 115.07
C ARG A 282 -3.59 -49.87 114.65
N VAL A 283 -2.91 -49.41 113.59
CA VAL A 283 -1.55 -49.94 113.25
C VAL A 283 -0.52 -48.84 112.93
N VAL A 284 -0.80 -47.58 113.28
CA VAL A 284 0.20 -46.50 113.24
C VAL A 284 -0.08 -45.65 114.47
N VAL A 285 0.50 -45.87 115.65
CA VAL A 285 1.92 -45.69 115.98
C VAL A 285 2.22 -46.52 117.24
N GLY A 286 2.97 -47.60 117.07
CA GLY A 286 3.68 -48.33 118.11
C GLY A 286 5.12 -48.58 117.66
N VAL A 287 5.74 -47.60 116.98
CA VAL A 287 7.14 -47.67 116.53
C VAL A 287 7.80 -46.31 116.75
N GLY A 288 7.84 -45.90 118.03
CA GLY A 288 8.88 -45.08 118.62
C GLY A 288 9.56 -45.91 119.70
N LYS A 289 10.42 -46.86 119.30
CA LYS A 289 11.85 -46.89 119.64
C LYS A 289 12.18 -46.74 121.13
N GLN A 290 12.56 -47.86 121.75
CA GLN A 290 13.73 -47.87 122.62
C GLN A 290 14.94 -48.27 121.77
N SER A 291 15.79 -47.30 121.41
CA SER A 291 17.11 -47.54 120.80
C SER A 291 18.12 -46.53 121.34
N VAL A 292 18.53 -46.81 122.58
CA VAL A 292 19.85 -46.64 123.24
C VAL A 292 19.90 -47.80 124.25
N GLY A 293 20.86 -48.74 124.31
CA GLY A 293 22.13 -48.97 123.60
C GLY A 293 22.55 -50.46 123.70
N ILE A 294 23.34 -51.01 122.76
CA ILE A 294 24.82 -51.17 122.70
C ILE A 294 25.42 -52.13 123.76
N ALA A 295 25.59 -53.38 123.35
CA ALA A 295 26.84 -54.14 123.22
C ALA A 295 26.54 -55.29 122.24
#